data_AF-A0A0N9XNH9-F1
#
_entry.id   AF-A0A0N9XNH9-F1
#
_cell.length_a   1.000
_cell.length_b   1.000
_cell.length_c   1.000
_cell.angle_alpha   90.00
_cell.angle_beta   90.00
_cell.angle_gamma   90.00
#
_symmetry.space_group_name_H-M   'P 1'
#
loop_
_entity.id
_entity.type
_entity.pdbx_description
1 polymer ?
#
loop_
_entity_poly.entity_id
_entity_poly.type
_entity_poly.pdbx_seq_one_letter_code
_entity_poly.pdbx_strand_id
1 'polypeptide(L)'
;MTVPLGVTVGSLRDTSTGLESLASGFYNDGAGPELATAAGPVAGLDTGSACREVGDAFLRRAQALGDAASTFAGKLDSAAFLYEHGDSAAAERIEFDPPEEEEKRIGDDPGEPGYDPVNEYEDALREAGLLDGPSDGFYREWLANAAKNDVPPEVIVDIARRHNITPQSFDVLKGMERVTDNDGKTYFILPSGVSAKDARDATLMTYVLNAGTGYEDSRGSGKNSFAETPYAADEVQRIIDRQESNSWSYVGAELFSGRLAATPNGMLMGLGGNMVEDQLSQLGGSTVGDVFLVNIDNPADPAQQLRDIIDSGQAWYSEQRPLPGSTIDLDRILHHEERHSQQWADLGYENMVEQYGQKMVEEWITKQRNPFETNAGASDGGYS
;
A
#
# COMPACT_ATOMS: atom_id res chain seq x y z
N MET A 1 -42.54 -36.52 0.91
CA MET A 1 -42.88 -35.22 0.28
C MET A 1 -41.59 -34.42 0.27
N THR A 2 -40.90 -34.42 -0.88
CA THR A 2 -39.72 -33.59 -1.13
C THR A 2 -40.18 -32.14 -1.24
N VAL A 3 -39.48 -31.23 -0.56
CA VAL A 3 -39.70 -29.80 -0.66
C VAL A 3 -39.50 -29.41 -2.13
N PRO A 4 -40.38 -28.62 -2.77
CA PRO A 4 -40.16 -28.16 -4.13
C PRO A 4 -38.87 -27.35 -4.16
N LEU A 5 -37.93 -27.72 -5.04
CA LEU A 5 -36.72 -26.93 -5.30
C LEU A 5 -37.14 -25.48 -5.56
N GLY A 6 -36.54 -24.53 -4.82
CA GLY A 6 -36.79 -23.10 -4.96
C GLY A 6 -36.29 -22.50 -6.28
N VAL A 7 -35.81 -23.33 -7.21
CA VAL A 7 -35.24 -22.97 -8.50
C VAL A 7 -35.93 -23.81 -9.58
N THR A 8 -36.47 -23.16 -10.61
CA THR A 8 -37.14 -23.86 -11.72
C THR A 8 -36.16 -24.12 -12.87
N VAL A 9 -36.38 -25.18 -13.66
CA VAL A 9 -35.60 -25.47 -14.88
C VAL A 9 -35.59 -24.26 -15.83
N GLY A 10 -36.71 -23.52 -15.92
CA GLY A 10 -36.79 -22.28 -16.70
C GLY A 10 -35.82 -21.21 -16.19
N SER A 11 -35.74 -21.01 -14.88
CA SER A 11 -34.82 -20.05 -14.27
C SER A 11 -33.35 -20.39 -14.51
N LEU A 12 -32.98 -21.67 -14.56
CA LEU A 12 -31.60 -22.10 -14.86
C LEU A 12 -31.21 -21.77 -16.31
N ARG A 13 -32.11 -22.02 -17.27
CA ARG A 13 -31.88 -21.71 -18.69
C ARG A 13 -31.85 -20.20 -18.96
N ASP A 14 -32.79 -19.45 -18.40
CA ASP A 14 -32.83 -17.99 -18.55
C ASP A 14 -31.54 -17.35 -18.00
N THR A 15 -31.01 -17.87 -16.90
CA THR A 15 -29.74 -17.43 -16.31
C THR A 15 -28.55 -17.81 -17.18
N SER A 16 -28.50 -19.05 -17.72
CA SER A 16 -27.48 -19.50 -18.67
C SER A 16 -27.42 -18.59 -19.90
N THR A 17 -28.56 -18.34 -20.55
CA THR A 17 -28.64 -17.47 -21.73
C THR A 17 -28.24 -16.03 -21.42
N GLY A 18 -28.61 -15.51 -20.25
CA GLY A 18 -28.17 -14.18 -19.80
C GLY A 18 -26.66 -14.07 -19.62
N LEU A 19 -26.03 -15.11 -19.05
CA LEU A 19 -24.58 -15.17 -18.83
C LEU A 19 -23.79 -15.38 -20.12
N GLU A 20 -24.29 -16.17 -21.06
CA GLU A 20 -23.70 -16.30 -22.41
C GLU A 20 -23.77 -14.98 -23.18
N SER A 21 -24.89 -14.25 -23.06
CA SER A 21 -25.03 -12.92 -23.67
C SER A 21 -24.09 -11.91 -23.02
N LEU A 22 -23.89 -11.98 -21.70
CA LEU A 22 -22.94 -11.15 -20.95
C LEU A 22 -21.49 -11.46 -21.34
N ALA A 23 -21.14 -12.76 -21.41
CA ALA A 23 -19.83 -13.23 -21.84
C ALA A 23 -19.52 -12.76 -23.26
N SER A 24 -20.48 -12.93 -24.18
CA SER A 24 -20.39 -12.42 -25.54
C SER A 24 -20.22 -10.89 -25.56
N GLY A 25 -20.89 -10.17 -24.66
CA GLY A 25 -20.68 -8.74 -24.42
C GLY A 25 -19.23 -8.42 -24.03
N PHE A 26 -18.61 -9.17 -23.12
CA PHE A 26 -17.21 -8.94 -22.75
C PHE A 26 -16.21 -9.15 -23.90
N TYR A 27 -16.48 -10.08 -24.81
CA TYR A 27 -15.65 -10.26 -26.01
C TYR A 27 -15.88 -9.17 -27.07
N ASN A 28 -17.07 -8.55 -27.11
CA ASN A 28 -17.53 -7.72 -28.22
C ASN A 28 -17.74 -6.23 -27.90
N ASP A 29 -17.86 -5.83 -26.63
CA ASP A 29 -18.04 -4.44 -26.20
C ASP A 29 -16.69 -3.70 -26.14
N GLY A 30 -16.13 -3.51 -27.34
CA GLY A 30 -15.58 -2.24 -27.81
C GLY A 30 -14.29 -1.74 -27.19
N ALA A 31 -14.18 -1.56 -25.87
CA ALA A 31 -13.20 -0.64 -25.30
C ALA A 31 -11.73 -1.02 -25.59
N GLY A 32 -11.37 -2.30 -25.46
CA GLY A 32 -10.02 -2.79 -25.79
C GLY A 32 -9.70 -2.70 -27.29
N PRO A 33 -10.51 -3.32 -28.17
CA PRO A 33 -10.34 -3.24 -29.62
C PRO A 33 -10.45 -1.82 -30.20
N GLU A 34 -11.33 -0.96 -29.67
CA GLU A 34 -11.49 0.44 -30.08
C GLU A 34 -10.30 1.30 -29.67
N LEU A 35 -9.78 1.12 -28.45
CA LEU A 35 -8.57 1.79 -27.99
C LEU A 35 -7.35 1.37 -28.82
N ALA A 36 -7.21 0.07 -29.09
CA ALA A 36 -6.14 -0.47 -29.93
C ALA A 36 -6.26 0.00 -31.40
N THR A 37 -7.48 0.09 -31.93
CA THR A 37 -7.78 0.57 -33.29
C THR A 37 -7.54 2.08 -33.42
N ALA A 38 -7.97 2.87 -32.43
CA ALA A 38 -7.76 4.33 -32.40
C ALA A 38 -6.28 4.71 -32.32
N ALA A 39 -5.46 3.87 -31.69
CA ALA A 39 -4.00 4.03 -31.61
C ALA A 39 -3.25 3.55 -32.87
N GLY A 40 -3.91 2.79 -33.76
CA GLY A 40 -3.31 2.23 -34.98
C GLY A 40 -2.56 3.24 -35.88
N PRO A 41 -3.09 4.45 -36.14
CA PRO A 41 -2.42 5.45 -36.96
C PRO A 41 -1.16 6.09 -36.33
N VAL A 42 -1.00 6.00 -35.01
CA VAL A 42 0.13 6.59 -34.25
C VAL A 42 1.04 5.52 -33.64
N ALA A 43 1.00 4.31 -34.21
CA ALA A 43 1.69 3.11 -33.76
C ALA A 43 3.19 3.24 -33.44
N GLY A 44 3.88 4.17 -34.08
CA GLY A 44 5.32 4.41 -33.94
C GLY A 44 5.69 5.49 -32.92
N LEU A 45 4.72 6.04 -32.20
CA LEU A 45 4.94 6.93 -31.05
C LEU A 45 4.74 6.11 -29.76
N ASP A 46 5.53 6.39 -28.73
CA ASP A 46 5.49 5.67 -27.44
C ASP A 46 4.09 5.66 -26.81
N THR A 47 3.36 6.78 -26.95
CA THR A 47 1.97 6.92 -26.49
C THR A 47 0.99 6.03 -27.25
N GLY A 48 1.23 5.79 -28.55
CA GLY A 48 0.43 4.86 -29.37
C GLY A 48 0.71 3.39 -29.04
N SER A 49 1.94 3.05 -28.61
CA SER A 49 2.26 1.70 -28.14
C SER A 49 1.63 1.41 -26.78
N ALA A 50 1.75 2.34 -25.83
CA ALA A 50 1.16 2.22 -24.50
C ALA A 50 -0.38 2.04 -24.55
N CYS A 51 -1.07 2.79 -25.42
CA CYS A 51 -2.52 2.65 -25.58
C CYS A 51 -2.94 1.29 -26.14
N ARG A 52 -2.11 0.64 -26.97
CA ARG A 52 -2.38 -0.73 -27.45
C ARG A 52 -2.12 -1.77 -26.38
N GLU A 53 -1.05 -1.64 -25.62
CA GLU A 53 -0.74 -2.58 -24.53
C GLU A 53 -1.82 -2.56 -23.45
N VAL A 54 -2.33 -1.37 -23.13
CA VAL A 54 -3.50 -1.20 -22.25
C VAL A 54 -4.76 -1.81 -22.88
N GLY A 55 -4.98 -1.60 -24.19
CA GLY A 55 -6.08 -2.22 -24.93
C GLY A 55 -6.05 -3.76 -24.91
N ASP A 56 -4.86 -4.35 -25.09
CA ASP A 56 -4.63 -5.80 -25.06
C ASP A 56 -4.78 -6.36 -23.64
N ALA A 57 -4.33 -5.64 -22.61
CA ALA A 57 -4.53 -6.04 -21.22
C ALA A 57 -6.02 -6.01 -20.82
N PHE A 58 -6.76 -5.01 -21.29
CA PHE A 58 -8.21 -4.91 -21.09
C PHE A 58 -8.93 -6.06 -21.81
N LEU A 59 -8.54 -6.37 -23.05
CA LEU A 59 -9.08 -7.48 -23.81
C LEU A 59 -8.80 -8.84 -23.15
N ARG A 60 -7.59 -9.09 -22.63
CA ARG A 60 -7.26 -10.34 -21.93
C ARG A 60 -8.08 -10.53 -20.66
N ARG A 61 -8.29 -9.46 -19.88
CA ARG A 61 -9.14 -9.51 -18.68
C ARG A 61 -10.61 -9.73 -19.02
N ALA A 62 -11.11 -9.08 -20.08
CA ALA A 62 -12.47 -9.29 -20.57
C ALA A 62 -12.67 -10.71 -21.13
N GLN A 63 -11.67 -11.28 -21.81
CA GLN A 63 -11.68 -12.67 -22.28
C GLN A 63 -11.75 -13.67 -21.13
N ALA A 64 -10.89 -13.51 -20.11
CA ALA A 64 -10.91 -14.39 -18.93
C ALA A 64 -12.26 -14.35 -18.19
N LEU A 65 -12.85 -13.16 -18.08
CA LEU A 65 -14.19 -12.99 -17.49
C LEU A 65 -15.29 -13.63 -18.37
N GLY A 66 -15.19 -13.51 -19.69
CA GLY A 66 -16.06 -14.17 -20.65
C GLY A 66 -15.95 -15.70 -20.62
N ASP A 67 -14.75 -16.25 -20.47
CA ASP A 67 -14.49 -17.69 -20.42
C ASP A 67 -15.10 -18.29 -19.14
N ALA A 68 -14.95 -17.59 -18.01
CA ALA A 68 -15.55 -17.97 -16.73
C ALA A 68 -17.09 -17.95 -16.78
N ALA A 69 -17.67 -16.89 -17.33
CA ALA A 69 -19.12 -16.76 -17.48
C ALA A 69 -19.71 -17.82 -18.42
N SER A 70 -19.03 -18.14 -19.53
CA SER A 70 -19.44 -19.19 -20.48
C SER A 70 -19.37 -20.59 -19.86
N THR A 71 -18.32 -20.86 -19.08
CA THR A 71 -18.14 -22.13 -18.37
C THR A 71 -19.25 -22.34 -17.33
N PHE A 72 -19.58 -21.30 -16.56
CA PHE A 72 -20.65 -21.34 -15.58
C PHE A 72 -22.03 -21.54 -16.24
N ALA A 73 -22.29 -20.88 -17.38
CA ALA A 73 -23.50 -21.08 -18.16
C ALA A 73 -23.66 -22.54 -18.66
N GLY A 74 -22.59 -23.13 -19.20
CA GLY A 74 -22.61 -24.54 -19.65
C GLY A 74 -22.94 -25.54 -18.53
N LYS A 75 -22.51 -25.26 -17.29
CA LYS A 75 -22.88 -26.07 -16.11
C LYS A 75 -24.37 -25.93 -15.75
N LEU A 76 -24.94 -24.73 -15.88
CA LEU A 76 -26.37 -24.48 -15.64
C LEU A 76 -27.27 -25.22 -16.66
N ASP A 77 -26.90 -25.22 -17.95
CA ASP A 77 -27.67 -25.95 -18.97
C ASP A 77 -27.57 -27.48 -18.79
N SER A 78 -26.39 -27.97 -18.41
CA SER A 78 -26.18 -29.39 -18.07
C SER A 78 -27.04 -29.83 -16.87
N ALA A 79 -27.14 -28.99 -15.83
CA ALA A 79 -28.02 -29.24 -14.70
C ALA A 79 -29.49 -29.23 -15.10
N ALA A 80 -29.92 -28.26 -15.92
CA ALA A 80 -31.28 -28.19 -16.45
C ALA A 80 -31.65 -29.46 -17.25
N PHE A 81 -30.76 -29.93 -18.11
CA PHE A 81 -30.94 -31.15 -18.89
C PHE A 81 -31.15 -32.39 -18.02
N LEU A 82 -30.34 -32.55 -16.97
CA LEU A 82 -30.44 -33.70 -16.05
C LEU A 82 -31.72 -33.65 -15.21
N TYR A 83 -32.17 -32.47 -14.78
CA TYR A 83 -33.46 -32.31 -14.09
C TYR A 83 -34.65 -32.69 -14.96
N GLU A 84 -34.64 -32.34 -16.25
CA GLU A 84 -35.70 -32.69 -17.21
C GLU A 84 -35.80 -34.20 -17.45
N HIS A 85 -34.68 -34.91 -17.37
CA HIS A 85 -34.61 -36.36 -17.60
C HIS A 85 -34.78 -37.19 -16.31
N GLY A 86 -35.10 -36.54 -15.19
CA GLY A 86 -35.43 -37.19 -13.92
C GLY A 86 -34.23 -37.68 -13.11
N ASP A 87 -33.01 -37.21 -13.44
CA ASP A 87 -31.79 -37.57 -12.73
C ASP A 87 -31.38 -36.46 -11.75
N SER A 88 -32.22 -36.23 -10.74
CA SER A 88 -31.99 -35.20 -9.72
C SER A 88 -30.68 -35.43 -8.95
N ALA A 89 -30.29 -36.68 -8.73
CA ALA A 89 -29.07 -37.01 -8.00
C ALA A 89 -27.80 -36.74 -8.81
N ALA A 90 -27.84 -36.77 -10.15
CA ALA A 90 -26.74 -36.32 -11.00
C ALA A 90 -26.73 -34.79 -11.18
N ALA A 91 -27.90 -34.16 -11.30
CA ALA A 91 -28.01 -32.71 -11.39
C ALA A 91 -27.48 -32.01 -10.13
N GLU A 92 -27.75 -32.57 -8.94
CA GLU A 92 -27.22 -32.09 -7.65
C GLU A 92 -25.71 -32.33 -7.45
N ARG A 93 -25.07 -33.16 -8.29
CA ARG A 93 -23.63 -33.45 -8.25
C ARG A 93 -22.80 -32.64 -9.26
N ILE A 94 -23.43 -31.82 -10.10
CA ILE A 94 -22.66 -30.91 -10.96
C ILE A 94 -22.01 -29.87 -10.04
N GLU A 95 -20.68 -29.99 -9.88
CA GLU A 95 -19.86 -29.06 -9.10
C GLU A 95 -19.81 -27.70 -9.80
N PHE A 96 -20.42 -26.70 -9.14
CA PHE A 96 -20.35 -25.30 -9.53
C PHE A 96 -19.18 -24.60 -8.81
N ASP A 97 -18.01 -25.24 -8.76
CA ASP A 97 -16.89 -24.67 -8.00
C ASP A 97 -16.28 -23.43 -8.69
N PRO A 98 -15.80 -22.45 -7.88
CA PRO A 98 -14.83 -21.43 -8.30
C PRO A 98 -13.52 -22.07 -8.81
N PRO A 99 -12.52 -21.32 -9.30
CA PRO A 99 -11.27 -21.93 -9.76
C PRO A 99 -10.65 -22.83 -8.67
N GLU A 100 -10.05 -23.94 -9.11
CA GLU A 100 -9.68 -25.14 -8.33
C GLU A 100 -9.07 -24.87 -6.94
N GLU A 101 -9.49 -25.63 -5.93
CA GLU A 101 -8.86 -25.66 -4.61
C GLU A 101 -7.47 -26.35 -4.69
N GLU A 102 -6.42 -25.63 -4.29
CA GLU A 102 -5.06 -26.15 -4.16
C GLU A 102 -4.96 -27.32 -3.16
N GLU A 103 -4.15 -28.34 -3.49
CA GLU A 103 -3.76 -29.41 -2.56
C GLU A 103 -2.97 -28.82 -1.37
N LYS A 104 -3.65 -28.49 -0.28
CA LYS A 104 -3.04 -28.04 0.99
C LYS A 104 -2.09 -29.10 1.56
N ARG A 105 -0.85 -28.70 1.88
CA ARG A 105 0.12 -29.51 2.63
C ARG A 105 -0.28 -29.59 4.11
N ILE A 106 0.13 -30.67 4.78
CA ILE A 106 0.10 -30.75 6.25
C ILE A 106 0.99 -29.61 6.78
N GLY A 107 0.44 -28.73 7.61
CA GLY A 107 1.12 -27.53 8.08
C GLY A 107 0.77 -26.25 7.32
N ASP A 108 -0.36 -26.20 6.60
CA ASP A 108 -0.83 -24.95 5.96
C ASP A 108 -1.95 -24.26 6.77
N ASP A 109 -2.52 -24.93 7.78
CA ASP A 109 -3.57 -24.37 8.63
C ASP A 109 -3.07 -24.00 10.05
N PRO A 110 -3.53 -22.88 10.64
CA PRO A 110 -3.17 -22.46 11.98
C PRO A 110 -3.42 -23.55 13.03
N GLY A 111 -2.36 -23.97 13.74
CA GLY A 111 -2.43 -24.97 14.80
C GLY A 111 -2.01 -26.39 14.38
N GLU A 112 -1.67 -26.60 13.10
CA GLU A 112 -1.07 -27.85 12.65
C GLU A 112 0.44 -27.92 12.96
N PRO A 113 0.98 -29.11 13.28
CA PRO A 113 2.42 -29.30 13.41
C PRO A 113 3.14 -28.98 12.09
N GLY A 114 4.02 -27.98 12.12
CA GLY A 114 4.72 -27.51 10.92
C GLY A 114 4.08 -26.29 10.26
N TYR A 115 3.00 -25.75 10.84
CA TYR A 115 2.41 -24.49 10.38
C TYR A 115 3.38 -23.33 10.46
N ASP A 116 3.55 -22.69 9.32
CA ASP A 116 4.33 -21.50 9.15
C ASP A 116 3.55 -20.55 8.24
N PRO A 117 3.09 -19.39 8.76
CA PRO A 117 2.25 -18.46 8.00
C PRO A 117 2.97 -17.89 6.77
N VAL A 118 4.28 -18.10 6.63
CA VAL A 118 5.06 -17.67 5.46
C VAL A 118 4.97 -18.66 4.30
N ASN A 119 4.55 -19.91 4.53
CA ASN A 119 4.55 -20.96 3.51
C ASN A 119 3.75 -20.58 2.26
N GLU A 120 2.52 -20.08 2.44
CA GLU A 120 1.64 -19.69 1.33
C GLU A 120 2.24 -18.59 0.46
N TYR A 121 2.99 -17.66 1.06
CA TYR A 121 3.66 -16.59 0.34
C TYR A 121 4.90 -17.08 -0.41
N GLU A 122 5.71 -17.94 0.21
CA GLU A 122 6.86 -18.58 -0.46
C GLU A 122 6.41 -19.45 -1.63
N ASP A 123 5.27 -20.14 -1.51
CA ASP A 123 4.67 -20.94 -2.57
C ASP A 123 4.27 -20.06 -3.74
N ALA A 124 3.45 -19.03 -3.49
CA ALA A 124 2.98 -18.10 -4.52
C ALA A 124 4.15 -17.40 -5.26
N LEU A 125 5.21 -17.01 -4.54
CA LEU A 125 6.40 -16.41 -5.14
C LEU A 125 7.22 -17.41 -5.97
N ARG A 126 7.33 -18.67 -5.53
CA ARG A 126 8.02 -19.73 -6.28
C ARG A 126 7.27 -20.11 -7.55
N GLU A 127 5.96 -20.24 -7.48
CA GLU A 127 5.10 -20.49 -8.65
C GLU A 127 5.15 -19.34 -9.66
N ALA A 128 5.24 -18.11 -9.16
CA ALA A 128 5.45 -16.92 -9.97
C ALA A 128 6.86 -16.80 -10.56
N GLY A 129 7.80 -17.67 -10.18
CA GLY A 129 9.21 -17.63 -10.61
C GLY A 129 10.00 -16.46 -10.03
N LEU A 130 9.59 -15.93 -8.87
CA LEU A 130 10.16 -14.75 -8.21
C LEU A 130 11.02 -15.08 -7.00
N LEU A 131 11.00 -16.33 -6.53
CA LEU A 131 11.80 -16.82 -5.41
C LEU A 131 12.44 -18.16 -5.78
N ASP A 132 13.74 -18.28 -5.52
CA ASP A 132 14.49 -19.53 -5.65
C ASP A 132 14.91 -20.03 -4.26
N GLY A 133 14.34 -21.16 -3.82
CA GLY A 133 14.63 -21.73 -2.51
C GLY A 133 13.86 -21.08 -1.34
N PRO A 134 14.26 -21.34 -0.08
CA PRO A 134 13.60 -20.77 1.09
C PRO A 134 13.89 -19.27 1.22
N SER A 135 12.95 -18.50 1.78
CA SER A 135 13.21 -17.12 2.15
C SER A 135 14.02 -17.01 3.45
N ASP A 136 14.78 -15.93 3.61
CA ASP A 136 15.50 -15.61 4.85
C ASP A 136 15.52 -14.10 5.16
N GLY A 137 16.05 -13.76 6.34
CA GLY A 137 16.27 -12.38 6.77
C GLY A 137 15.03 -11.49 6.68
N PHE A 138 15.23 -10.25 6.23
CA PHE A 138 14.15 -9.26 6.09
C PHE A 138 13.15 -9.61 4.98
N TYR A 139 13.54 -10.40 3.97
CA TYR A 139 12.58 -10.83 2.96
C TYR A 139 11.56 -11.79 3.56
N ARG A 140 12.03 -12.75 4.37
CA ARG A 140 11.14 -13.64 5.12
C ARG A 140 10.29 -12.89 6.14
N GLU A 141 10.86 -11.88 6.78
CA GLU A 141 10.13 -11.02 7.71
C GLU A 141 9.03 -10.22 7.01
N TRP A 142 9.27 -9.74 5.78
CA TRP A 142 8.24 -9.11 4.96
C TRP A 142 7.05 -10.04 4.72
N LEU A 143 7.31 -11.32 4.38
CA LEU A 143 6.24 -12.31 4.21
C LEU A 143 5.51 -12.58 5.53
N ALA A 144 6.21 -12.63 6.65
CA ALA A 144 5.60 -12.81 7.97
C ALA A 144 4.73 -11.61 8.38
N ASN A 145 5.15 -10.39 8.06
CA ASN A 145 4.36 -9.18 8.30
C ASN A 145 3.14 -9.12 7.37
N ALA A 146 3.27 -9.55 6.12
CA ALA A 146 2.14 -9.70 5.20
C ALA A 146 1.08 -10.65 5.78
N ALA A 147 1.50 -11.81 6.29
CA ALA A 147 0.62 -12.76 6.95
C ALA A 147 -0.03 -12.19 8.22
N LYS A 148 0.75 -11.47 9.05
CA LYS A 148 0.24 -10.83 10.27
C LYS A 148 -0.85 -9.79 9.97
N ASN A 149 -0.72 -9.10 8.83
CA ASN A 149 -1.64 -8.04 8.41
C ASN A 149 -2.70 -8.52 7.42
N ASP A 150 -2.90 -9.84 7.29
CA ASP A 150 -3.87 -10.46 6.38
C ASP A 150 -3.75 -9.98 4.92
N VAL A 151 -2.52 -9.70 4.45
CA VAL A 151 -2.24 -9.27 3.07
C VAL A 151 -2.32 -10.50 2.15
N PRO A 152 -3.13 -10.51 1.09
CA PRO A 152 -3.22 -11.67 0.20
C PRO A 152 -1.89 -11.99 -0.52
N PRO A 153 -1.51 -13.28 -0.70
CA PRO A 153 -0.25 -13.65 -1.36
C PRO A 153 -0.09 -13.07 -2.78
N GLU A 154 -1.18 -12.91 -3.53
CA GLU A 154 -1.16 -12.31 -4.86
C GLU A 154 -0.70 -10.85 -4.86
N VAL A 155 -0.96 -10.11 -3.77
CA VAL A 155 -0.48 -8.74 -3.59
C VAL A 155 1.04 -8.72 -3.42
N ILE A 156 1.58 -9.68 -2.67
CA ILE A 156 3.03 -9.83 -2.48
C ILE A 156 3.72 -10.20 -3.78
N VAL A 157 3.15 -11.15 -4.54
CA VAL A 157 3.63 -11.51 -5.88
C VAL A 157 3.61 -10.29 -6.81
N ASP A 158 2.56 -9.49 -6.78
CA ASP A 158 2.43 -8.31 -7.63
C ASP A 158 3.45 -7.20 -7.27
N ILE A 159 3.68 -6.95 -5.96
CA ILE A 159 4.73 -6.04 -5.48
C ILE A 159 6.11 -6.53 -5.92
N ALA A 160 6.43 -7.80 -5.68
CA ALA A 160 7.71 -8.38 -6.05
C ALA A 160 7.95 -8.30 -7.56
N ARG A 161 6.94 -8.60 -8.37
CA ARG A 161 7.04 -8.58 -9.83
C ARG A 161 7.18 -7.16 -10.40
N ARG A 162 6.31 -6.24 -9.99
CA ARG A 162 6.27 -4.88 -10.58
C ARG A 162 7.46 -4.03 -10.20
N HIS A 163 7.93 -4.17 -8.96
CA HIS A 163 9.00 -3.36 -8.40
C HIS A 163 10.33 -4.09 -8.27
N ASN A 164 10.40 -5.33 -8.78
CA ASN A 164 11.59 -6.19 -8.71
C ASN A 164 12.13 -6.30 -7.27
N ILE A 165 11.23 -6.54 -6.31
CA ILE A 165 11.60 -6.75 -4.91
C ILE A 165 12.11 -8.18 -4.75
N THR A 166 13.42 -8.30 -4.52
CA THR A 166 14.10 -9.57 -4.26
C THR A 166 14.65 -9.60 -2.84
N PRO A 167 15.18 -10.73 -2.35
CA PRO A 167 15.85 -10.77 -1.05
C PRO A 167 16.96 -9.72 -0.90
N GLN A 168 17.69 -9.43 -1.97
CA GLN A 168 18.75 -8.42 -1.99
C GLN A 168 18.24 -6.99 -1.90
N SER A 169 16.98 -6.71 -2.27
CA SER A 169 16.40 -5.36 -2.13
C SER A 169 16.43 -4.87 -0.68
N PHE A 170 16.32 -5.80 0.29
CA PHE A 170 16.38 -5.48 1.72
C PHE A 170 17.81 -5.30 2.26
N ASP A 171 18.85 -5.50 1.45
CA ASP A 171 20.25 -5.34 1.89
C ASP A 171 20.55 -3.91 2.36
N VAL A 172 19.84 -2.91 1.83
CA VAL A 172 19.98 -1.51 2.25
C VAL A 172 19.70 -1.31 3.75
N LEU A 173 18.84 -2.13 4.34
CA LEU A 173 18.50 -2.05 5.78
C LEU A 173 19.58 -2.68 6.66
N LYS A 174 20.50 -3.47 6.09
CA LYS A 174 21.56 -4.14 6.85
C LYS A 174 22.54 -3.11 7.42
N GLY A 175 22.75 -3.16 8.73
CA GLY A 175 23.62 -2.23 9.44
C GLY A 175 22.95 -0.92 9.85
N MET A 176 21.68 -0.72 9.49
CA MET A 176 20.83 0.30 10.12
C MET A 176 20.32 -0.21 11.47
N GLU A 177 20.09 0.70 12.40
CA GLU A 177 19.60 0.34 13.73
C GLU A 177 18.08 0.13 13.66
N ARG A 178 17.64 -1.11 13.88
CA ARG A 178 16.23 -1.47 13.96
C ARG A 178 15.63 -0.98 15.29
N VAL A 179 14.48 -0.34 15.20
CA VAL A 179 13.63 0.03 16.35
C VAL A 179 12.21 -0.42 16.05
N THR A 180 11.48 -0.90 17.05
CA THR A 180 10.12 -1.42 16.86
C THR A 180 9.20 -0.77 17.87
N ASP A 181 8.05 -0.27 17.43
CA ASP A 181 7.07 0.33 18.33
C ASP A 181 6.27 -0.73 19.11
N ASN A 182 5.35 -0.28 19.96
CA ASN A 182 4.53 -1.16 20.80
C ASN A 182 3.54 -2.04 20.00
N ASP A 183 3.23 -1.67 18.76
CA ASP A 183 2.30 -2.40 17.88
C ASP A 183 3.05 -3.37 16.94
N GLY A 184 4.39 -3.34 17.00
CA GLY A 184 5.29 -4.23 16.27
C GLY A 184 5.73 -3.68 14.92
N LYS A 185 5.50 -2.40 14.62
CA LYS A 185 5.96 -1.77 13.38
C LYS A 185 7.44 -1.46 13.49
N THR A 186 8.15 -1.67 12.40
CA THR A 186 9.60 -1.58 12.34
C THR A 186 10.04 -0.30 11.66
N TYR A 187 10.93 0.41 12.35
CA TYR A 187 11.61 1.62 11.91
C TYR A 187 13.10 1.31 11.80
N PHE A 188 13.81 2.07 10.97
CA PHE A 188 15.26 1.97 10.87
C PHE A 188 15.90 3.32 11.09
N ILE A 189 16.71 3.44 12.14
CA ILE A 189 17.56 4.60 12.37
C ILE A 189 18.76 4.50 11.45
N LEU A 190 18.91 5.51 10.58
CA LEU A 190 19.96 5.59 9.57
C LEU A 190 21.31 5.94 10.23
N PRO A 191 22.40 5.31 9.79
CA PRO A 191 23.74 5.66 10.25
C PRO A 191 24.16 7.04 9.74
N SER A 192 25.07 7.69 10.45
CA SER A 192 25.68 8.95 9.99
C SER A 192 26.42 8.74 8.66
N GLY A 193 26.26 9.68 7.72
CA GLY A 193 26.91 9.62 6.41
C GLY A 193 26.27 8.63 5.44
N VAL A 194 25.04 8.17 5.72
CA VAL A 194 24.21 7.45 4.74
C VAL A 194 24.05 8.30 3.49
N SER A 195 24.14 7.68 2.31
CA SER A 195 23.95 8.41 1.05
C SER A 195 22.47 8.76 0.86
N ALA A 196 22.19 9.84 0.12
CA ALA A 196 20.81 10.19 -0.25
C ALA A 196 20.04 9.03 -0.90
N LYS A 197 20.72 8.26 -1.75
CA LYS A 197 20.15 7.07 -2.39
C LYS A 197 19.80 6.00 -1.37
N ASP A 198 20.72 5.64 -0.49
CA ASP A 198 20.48 4.59 0.51
C ASP A 198 19.42 5.02 1.52
N ALA A 199 19.33 6.31 1.85
CA ALA A 199 18.26 6.84 2.68
C ALA A 199 16.88 6.68 2.02
N ARG A 200 16.78 7.01 0.73
CA ARG A 200 15.54 6.82 -0.05
C ARG A 200 15.16 5.35 -0.17
N ASP A 201 16.12 4.50 -0.54
CA ASP A 201 15.89 3.07 -0.71
C ASP A 201 15.54 2.41 0.64
N ALA A 202 16.20 2.78 1.74
CA ALA A 202 15.83 2.32 3.08
C ALA A 202 14.43 2.75 3.48
N THR A 203 14.02 3.96 3.10
CA THR A 203 12.68 4.47 3.34
C THR A 203 11.62 3.64 2.62
N LEU A 204 11.82 3.36 1.33
CA LEU A 204 10.95 2.49 0.56
C LEU A 204 10.90 1.06 1.14
N MET A 205 12.08 0.49 1.42
CA MET A 205 12.17 -0.88 1.94
C MET A 205 11.61 -1.02 3.35
N THR A 206 11.59 0.06 4.15
CA THR A 206 10.93 0.07 5.46
C THR A 206 9.40 0.01 5.31
N TYR A 207 8.82 0.76 4.38
CA TYR A 207 7.39 0.65 4.06
C TYR A 207 7.05 -0.78 3.59
N VAL A 208 7.82 -1.32 2.62
CA VAL A 208 7.61 -2.67 2.10
C VAL A 208 7.70 -3.71 3.22
N LEU A 209 8.74 -3.65 4.06
CA LEU A 209 8.94 -4.61 5.16
C LEU A 209 7.73 -4.70 6.08
N ASN A 210 7.10 -3.56 6.41
CA ASN A 210 5.99 -3.53 7.36
C ASN A 210 4.68 -4.10 6.80
N ALA A 211 4.55 -4.22 5.48
CA ALA A 211 3.35 -4.73 4.81
C ALA A 211 2.04 -4.04 5.25
N GLY A 212 2.09 -2.71 5.40
CA GLY A 212 0.99 -1.89 5.88
C GLY A 212 1.47 -0.80 6.84
N THR A 213 0.65 0.23 7.05
CA THR A 213 0.99 1.32 7.99
C THR A 213 0.27 1.16 9.33
N GLY A 214 -0.81 0.35 9.38
CA GLY A 214 -1.63 0.15 10.56
C GLY A 214 -2.32 1.45 11.03
N TYR A 215 -2.61 2.34 10.08
CA TYR A 215 -3.24 3.64 10.33
C TYR A 215 -4.71 3.48 10.72
N GLU A 216 -5.42 2.49 10.16
CA GLU A 216 -6.80 2.17 10.53
C GLU A 216 -6.94 1.62 11.96
N ASP A 217 -5.90 0.95 12.47
CA ASP A 217 -5.87 0.40 13.83
C ASP A 217 -5.24 1.35 14.87
N SER A 218 -4.71 2.49 14.42
CA SER A 218 -4.05 3.47 15.28
C SER A 218 -4.98 4.00 16.40
N ARG A 219 -4.39 4.38 17.53
CA ARG A 219 -5.15 4.91 18.66
C ARG A 219 -5.84 6.21 18.26
N GLY A 220 -7.17 6.16 18.28
CA GLY A 220 -8.01 7.29 17.88
C GLY A 220 -8.42 7.27 16.41
N SER A 221 -8.25 6.13 15.72
CA SER A 221 -8.59 5.94 14.31
C SER A 221 -10.04 6.26 13.95
N GLY A 222 -10.98 6.18 14.90
CA GLY A 222 -12.35 6.68 14.73
C GLY A 222 -12.47 8.20 14.48
N LYS A 223 -11.35 8.94 14.52
CA LYS A 223 -11.22 10.36 14.18
C LYS A 223 -10.27 10.61 13.00
N ASN A 224 -9.88 9.56 12.28
CA ASN A 224 -9.04 9.69 11.10
C ASN A 224 -9.75 10.51 10.03
N SER A 225 -9.01 11.40 9.37
CA SER A 225 -9.57 12.27 8.32
C SER A 225 -9.70 11.52 6.99
N PHE A 226 -8.92 10.44 6.81
CA PHE A 226 -8.86 9.64 5.60
C PHE A 226 -8.91 8.15 5.93
N ALA A 227 -9.25 7.34 4.92
CA ALA A 227 -9.07 5.88 5.00
C ALA A 227 -7.58 5.54 4.81
N GLU A 228 -7.14 4.38 5.31
CA GLU A 228 -5.80 3.90 5.01
C GLU A 228 -5.70 3.56 3.52
N THR A 229 -4.59 3.94 2.88
CA THR A 229 -4.32 3.48 1.53
C THR A 229 -3.94 2.01 1.60
N PRO A 230 -4.62 1.11 0.85
CA PRO A 230 -4.33 -0.31 0.92
C PRO A 230 -2.87 -0.62 0.59
N TYR A 231 -2.28 -1.55 1.34
CA TYR A 231 -0.96 -2.08 1.03
C TYR A 231 -1.03 -2.86 -0.29
N ALA A 232 -0.52 -2.25 -1.37
CA ALA A 232 -0.56 -2.81 -2.71
C ALA A 232 0.62 -2.30 -3.55
N ALA A 233 0.88 -2.94 -4.69
CA ALA A 233 1.93 -2.50 -5.60
C ALA A 233 1.65 -1.12 -6.25
N ASP A 234 0.39 -0.68 -6.34
CA ASP A 234 0.07 0.69 -6.74
C ASP A 234 0.52 1.71 -5.68
N GLU A 235 0.38 1.36 -4.41
CA GLU A 235 0.83 2.23 -3.31
C GLU A 235 2.36 2.28 -3.22
N VAL A 236 3.04 1.15 -3.44
CA VAL A 236 4.51 1.12 -3.58
C VAL A 236 4.96 2.03 -4.73
N GLN A 237 4.27 1.99 -5.88
CA GLN A 237 4.57 2.88 -7.01
C GLN A 237 4.34 4.35 -6.64
N ARG A 238 3.23 4.67 -5.97
CA ARG A 238 2.96 6.05 -5.52
C ARG A 238 4.07 6.58 -4.63
N ILE A 239 4.56 5.76 -3.70
CA ILE A 239 5.69 6.14 -2.84
C ILE A 239 6.96 6.35 -3.67
N ILE A 240 7.27 5.45 -4.62
CA ILE A 240 8.42 5.63 -5.53
C ILE A 240 8.32 6.98 -6.28
N ASP A 241 7.17 7.28 -6.89
CA ASP A 241 6.95 8.50 -7.66
C ASP A 241 7.07 9.76 -6.78
N ARG A 242 6.55 9.69 -5.54
CA ARG A 242 6.66 10.76 -4.54
C ARG A 242 8.12 10.99 -4.17
N GLN A 243 8.87 9.91 -3.89
CA GLN A 243 10.29 9.96 -3.54
C GLN A 243 11.18 10.46 -4.68
N GLU A 244 10.80 10.22 -5.94
CA GLU A 244 11.49 10.78 -7.10
C GLU A 244 11.25 12.29 -7.22
N SER A 245 10.00 12.72 -7.09
CA SER A 245 9.61 14.13 -7.10
C SER A 245 10.25 14.93 -5.95
N ASN A 246 10.40 14.28 -4.79
CA ASN A 246 11.03 14.83 -3.60
C ASN A 246 12.51 14.43 -3.45
N SER A 247 13.17 13.90 -4.48
CA SER A 247 14.56 13.41 -4.39
C SER A 247 15.56 14.43 -3.82
N TRP A 248 15.28 15.73 -3.99
CA TRP A 248 16.05 16.83 -3.41
C TRP A 248 16.06 16.84 -1.87
N SER A 249 15.02 16.34 -1.18
CA SER A 249 14.99 16.29 0.28
C SER A 249 15.90 15.21 0.85
N TYR A 250 16.17 14.15 0.08
CA TYR A 250 17.13 13.10 0.46
C TYR A 250 18.58 13.55 0.33
N VAL A 251 18.90 14.50 -0.55
CA VAL A 251 20.24 15.12 -0.59
C VAL A 251 20.51 15.91 0.70
N GLY A 252 19.45 16.49 1.28
CA GLY A 252 19.50 17.11 2.60
C GLY A 252 19.73 16.10 3.73
N ALA A 253 19.49 14.80 3.52
CA ALA A 253 19.61 13.75 4.54
C ALA A 253 21.00 13.75 5.21
N GLU A 254 22.05 13.99 4.42
CA GLU A 254 23.46 14.07 4.88
C GLU A 254 23.73 15.25 5.80
N LEU A 255 22.89 16.30 5.76
CA LEU A 255 23.04 17.53 6.52
C LEU A 255 22.32 17.50 7.88
N PHE A 256 21.43 16.54 8.13
CA PHE A 256 20.75 16.44 9.41
C PHE A 256 21.68 15.81 10.46
N SER A 257 22.02 16.61 11.46
CA SER A 257 23.13 16.38 12.40
C SER A 257 22.88 15.29 13.46
N GLY A 258 21.74 14.58 13.41
CA GLY A 258 21.34 13.73 14.53
C GLY A 258 20.26 12.71 14.19
N ARG A 259 20.59 11.78 13.29
CA ARG A 259 19.87 10.53 12.95
C ARG A 259 18.47 10.74 12.39
N LEU A 260 18.26 10.18 11.20
CA LEU A 260 16.94 10.08 10.59
C LEU A 260 16.45 8.64 10.84
N ALA A 261 15.14 8.46 10.94
CA ALA A 261 14.49 7.18 10.93
C ALA A 261 13.71 7.01 9.64
N ALA A 262 13.94 5.92 8.91
CA ALA A 262 12.99 5.46 7.91
C ALA A 262 11.74 4.95 8.62
N THR A 263 10.57 5.38 8.15
CA THR A 263 9.28 5.10 8.78
C THR A 263 8.44 4.11 7.96
N PRO A 264 7.48 3.42 8.59
CA PRO A 264 6.52 2.54 7.90
C PRO A 264 5.65 3.25 6.87
N ASN A 265 5.56 4.59 6.85
CA ASN A 265 4.78 5.38 5.88
C ASN A 265 5.57 5.73 4.61
N GLY A 266 6.79 5.21 4.48
CA GLY A 266 7.63 5.47 3.31
C GLY A 266 8.22 6.88 3.29
N MET A 267 8.35 7.55 4.43
CA MET A 267 9.03 8.84 4.61
C MET A 267 10.13 8.79 5.67
N LEU A 268 10.97 9.81 5.76
CA LEU A 268 11.96 9.99 6.81
C LEU A 268 11.39 10.81 7.96
N MET A 269 11.76 10.45 9.18
CA MET A 269 11.51 11.23 10.39
C MET A 269 12.85 11.63 11.02
N GLY A 270 13.03 12.92 11.30
CA GLY A 270 14.20 13.46 11.97
C GLY A 270 13.82 14.35 13.14
N LEU A 271 14.82 14.78 13.90
CA LEU A 271 14.66 15.77 14.96
C LEU A 271 15.08 17.15 14.44
N GLY A 272 14.36 18.18 14.89
CA GLY A 272 14.60 19.57 14.56
C GLY A 272 15.91 20.14 15.14
N GLY A 273 16.37 21.24 14.53
CA GLY A 273 17.48 22.05 15.02
C GLY A 273 18.37 22.62 13.91
N ASN A 274 18.32 23.95 13.72
CA ASN A 274 19.25 24.81 12.97
C ASN A 274 19.30 24.78 11.42
N MET A 275 18.18 24.92 10.68
CA MET A 275 18.33 25.45 9.30
C MET A 275 17.16 26.28 8.70
N VAL A 276 15.95 26.20 9.24
CA VAL A 276 14.78 27.01 8.80
C VAL A 276 14.07 27.63 10.00
N GLU A 277 14.84 28.17 10.94
CA GLU A 277 14.35 28.72 12.20
C GLU A 277 13.71 30.11 11.98
N ASP A 278 12.37 30.17 11.90
CA ASP A 278 11.47 31.11 12.63
C ASP A 278 10.10 31.37 11.95
N GLN A 279 9.84 30.95 10.71
CA GLN A 279 8.57 31.30 10.02
C GLN A 279 7.55 30.17 9.82
N LEU A 280 7.93 28.89 9.98
CA LEU A 280 7.02 27.75 9.71
C LEU A 280 6.59 26.97 10.98
N SER A 281 7.18 27.28 12.14
CA SER A 281 7.13 26.45 13.36
C SER A 281 5.99 26.79 14.35
N GLN A 282 4.75 27.05 13.89
CA GLN A 282 3.63 27.23 14.84
C GLN A 282 2.78 25.99 15.10
N LEU A 283 3.12 24.82 14.55
CA LEU A 283 2.23 23.65 14.57
C LEU A 283 3.00 22.31 14.67
N GLY A 284 3.71 22.00 15.76
CA GLY A 284 4.06 20.60 16.10
C GLY A 284 5.15 19.86 15.30
N GLY A 285 5.58 20.38 14.15
CA GLY A 285 6.63 19.82 13.29
C GLY A 285 6.47 20.37 11.88
N SER A 286 7.40 20.08 10.97
CA SER A 286 7.25 20.50 9.57
C SER A 286 7.81 19.42 8.65
N THR A 287 6.99 19.00 7.69
CA THR A 287 7.45 18.16 6.59
C THR A 287 8.05 19.01 5.47
N VAL A 288 9.25 18.62 5.02
CA VAL A 288 9.99 19.24 3.92
C VAL A 288 10.36 18.14 2.91
N GLY A 289 9.62 18.08 1.79
CA GLY A 289 9.73 16.95 0.87
C GLY A 289 9.31 15.65 1.55
N ASP A 290 10.18 14.66 1.61
CA ASP A 290 9.96 13.37 2.32
C ASP A 290 10.50 13.33 3.76
N VAL A 291 10.89 14.48 4.34
CA VAL A 291 11.47 14.53 5.69
C VAL A 291 10.54 15.25 6.65
N PHE A 292 9.96 14.51 7.59
CA PHE A 292 9.26 15.08 8.75
C PHE A 292 10.26 15.44 9.84
N LEU A 293 10.29 16.72 10.23
CA LEU A 293 11.13 17.20 11.33
C LEU A 293 10.27 17.40 12.58
N VAL A 294 10.47 16.51 13.55
CA VAL A 294 9.84 16.60 14.87
C VAL A 294 10.41 17.82 15.59
N ASN A 295 9.54 18.62 16.21
CA ASN A 295 9.90 19.85 16.91
C ASN A 295 10.57 19.57 18.27
N ILE A 296 11.78 18.99 18.24
CA ILE A 296 12.66 18.76 19.38
C ILE A 296 14.06 19.23 18.99
N ASP A 297 14.50 20.32 19.61
CA ASP A 297 15.74 21.01 19.22
C ASP A 297 16.98 20.43 19.92
N ASN A 298 18.00 20.09 19.11
CA ASN A 298 19.36 19.74 19.56
C ASN A 298 19.45 18.81 20.79
N PRO A 299 18.75 17.66 20.80
CA PRO A 299 18.80 16.75 21.94
C PRO A 299 20.23 16.22 22.15
N ALA A 300 20.57 15.95 23.40
CA ALA A 300 21.91 15.48 23.77
C ALA A 300 22.28 14.13 23.11
N ASP A 301 21.28 13.26 22.90
CA ASP A 301 21.39 12.04 22.11
C ASP A 301 20.17 11.92 21.16
N PRO A 302 20.30 12.43 19.91
CA PRO A 302 19.23 12.37 18.93
C PRO A 302 18.76 10.94 18.59
N ALA A 303 19.67 9.96 18.69
CA ALA A 303 19.31 8.56 18.49
C ALA A 303 18.35 8.06 19.54
N GLN A 304 18.72 8.31 20.81
CA GLN A 304 17.93 7.86 21.93
C GLN A 304 16.57 8.55 21.92
N GLN A 305 16.53 9.83 21.55
CA GLN A 305 15.28 10.56 21.43
C GLN A 305 14.36 9.97 20.36
N LEU A 306 14.89 9.55 19.20
CA LEU A 306 14.09 8.84 18.19
C LEU A 306 13.62 7.48 18.67
N ARG A 307 14.47 6.71 19.36
CA ARG A 307 14.06 5.44 19.98
C ARG A 307 12.90 5.67 20.94
N ASP A 308 13.02 6.64 21.83
CA ASP A 308 11.99 6.91 22.85
C ASP A 308 10.65 7.33 22.21
N ILE A 309 10.68 8.07 21.10
CA ILE A 309 9.48 8.42 20.32
C ILE A 309 8.86 7.15 19.72
N ILE A 310 9.64 6.37 18.98
CA ILE A 310 9.19 5.15 18.29
C ILE A 310 8.68 4.12 19.30
N ASP A 311 9.47 3.80 20.32
CA ASP A 311 9.13 2.84 21.38
C ASP A 311 7.85 3.25 22.12
N SER A 312 7.54 4.56 22.19
CA SER A 312 6.30 5.02 22.83
C SER A 312 5.06 4.88 21.93
N GLY A 313 5.22 4.82 20.61
CA GLY A 313 4.12 4.88 19.63
C GLY A 313 3.34 6.20 19.68
N GLN A 314 3.93 7.27 20.23
CA GLN A 314 3.26 8.55 20.46
C GLN A 314 4.06 9.72 19.89
N ALA A 315 3.36 10.77 19.48
CA ALA A 315 3.98 12.02 19.06
C ALA A 315 4.57 12.80 20.26
N TRP A 316 5.83 13.21 20.15
CA TRP A 316 6.51 14.05 21.14
C TRP A 316 6.78 15.44 20.58
N TYR A 317 6.73 16.45 21.45
CA TYR A 317 7.00 17.86 21.12
C TYR A 317 8.01 18.51 22.09
N SER A 318 8.66 17.69 22.91
CA SER A 318 9.70 18.09 23.85
C SER A 318 10.55 16.88 24.20
N GLU A 319 11.80 17.09 24.64
CA GLU A 319 12.72 16.01 25.00
C GLU A 319 12.23 15.11 26.16
N GLN A 320 11.37 15.64 27.03
CA GLN A 320 11.17 15.06 28.37
C GLN A 320 9.98 14.11 28.47
N ARG A 321 9.02 14.21 27.55
CA ARG A 321 7.80 13.38 27.44
C ARG A 321 6.92 13.90 26.30
N PRO A 322 5.96 13.09 25.81
CA PRO A 322 4.84 13.63 25.05
C PRO A 322 4.15 14.71 25.91
N LEU A 323 3.63 15.77 25.28
CA LEU A 323 2.98 16.87 26.00
C LEU A 323 1.92 16.31 26.98
N PRO A 324 1.84 16.76 28.24
CA PRO A 324 0.83 16.26 29.18
C PRO A 324 -0.59 16.43 28.61
N GLY A 325 -1.25 15.32 28.27
CA GLY A 325 -2.56 15.28 27.62
C GLY A 325 -2.52 15.03 26.09
N SER A 326 -1.35 15.06 25.46
CA SER A 326 -1.13 14.50 24.13
C SER A 326 -1.17 12.99 24.22
N THR A 327 -2.14 12.37 23.55
CA THR A 327 -2.20 10.92 23.31
C THR A 327 -2.23 10.65 21.81
N ILE A 328 -1.59 11.53 21.04
CA ILE A 328 -1.58 11.44 19.58
C ILE A 328 -0.67 10.28 19.22
N ASP A 329 -1.29 9.33 18.54
CA ASP A 329 -0.64 8.16 18.00
C ASP A 329 0.40 8.56 16.93
N LEU A 330 1.57 7.94 16.97
CA LEU A 330 2.67 8.25 16.05
C LEU A 330 2.27 7.98 14.59
N ASP A 331 1.45 6.99 14.31
CA ASP A 331 1.02 6.69 12.94
C ASP A 331 0.05 7.73 12.40
N ARG A 332 -0.77 8.32 13.28
CA ARG A 332 -1.70 9.39 12.87
C ARG A 332 -0.95 10.65 12.47
N ILE A 333 0.09 11.02 13.23
CA ILE A 333 0.94 12.14 12.83
C ILE A 333 1.77 11.79 11.60
N LEU A 334 2.37 10.60 11.51
CA LEU A 334 3.14 10.22 10.31
C LEU A 334 2.27 10.15 9.05
N HIS A 335 1.01 9.71 9.15
CA HIS A 335 0.07 9.77 8.03
C HIS A 335 -0.24 11.22 7.64
N HIS A 336 -0.47 12.11 8.60
CA HIS A 336 -0.67 13.53 8.33
C HIS A 336 0.53 14.15 7.58
N GLU A 337 1.73 13.85 8.05
CA GLU A 337 2.99 14.35 7.49
C GLU A 337 3.31 13.73 6.12
N GLU A 338 2.94 12.46 5.89
CA GLU A 338 3.01 11.81 4.58
C GLU A 338 2.17 12.55 3.55
N ARG A 339 0.98 13.04 3.93
CA ARG A 339 0.14 13.84 3.03
C ARG A 339 0.76 15.19 2.71
N HIS A 340 1.47 15.82 3.65
CA HIS A 340 2.27 17.00 3.33
C HIS A 340 3.41 16.66 2.36
N SER A 341 4.03 15.48 2.50
CA SER A 341 5.02 15.01 1.53
C SER A 341 4.45 14.85 0.12
N GLN A 342 3.21 14.35 0.01
CA GLN A 342 2.51 14.29 -1.27
C GLN A 342 2.26 15.68 -1.85
N GLN A 343 1.89 16.67 -1.02
CA GLN A 343 1.72 18.06 -1.47
C GLN A 343 3.03 18.66 -2.02
N TRP A 344 4.18 18.33 -1.40
CA TRP A 344 5.50 18.72 -1.92
C TRP A 344 5.79 18.07 -3.27
N ALA A 345 5.45 16.80 -3.46
CA ALA A 345 5.66 16.09 -4.72
C ALA A 345 4.78 16.66 -5.84
N ASP A 346 3.50 16.95 -5.55
CA ASP A 346 2.54 17.45 -6.54
C ASP A 346 2.85 18.89 -6.99
N LEU A 347 3.29 19.75 -6.05
CA LEU A 347 3.55 21.16 -6.34
C LEU A 347 5.00 21.42 -6.77
N GLY A 348 5.95 20.61 -6.28
CA GLY A 348 7.38 20.86 -6.39
C GLY A 348 7.86 21.97 -5.44
N TYR A 349 9.18 21.98 -5.19
CA TYR A 349 9.81 22.83 -4.17
C TYR A 349 9.45 24.33 -4.29
N GLU A 350 9.63 24.92 -5.48
CA GLU A 350 9.44 26.36 -5.70
C GLU A 350 7.98 26.79 -5.49
N ASN A 351 7.02 26.06 -6.07
CA ASN A 351 5.61 26.39 -5.96
C ASN A 351 5.06 26.14 -4.56
N MET A 352 5.56 25.11 -3.86
CA MET A 352 5.15 24.85 -2.48
C MET A 352 5.62 25.96 -1.55
N VAL A 353 6.87 26.43 -1.68
CA VAL A 353 7.39 27.57 -0.91
C VAL A 353 6.58 28.85 -1.20
N GLU A 354 6.26 29.13 -2.46
CA GLU A 354 5.46 30.30 -2.84
C GLU A 354 4.03 30.22 -2.30
N GLN A 355 3.33 29.10 -2.54
CA GLN A 355 1.93 28.94 -2.16
C GLN A 355 1.76 28.82 -0.64
N TYR A 356 2.64 28.09 0.04
CA TYR A 356 2.60 27.99 1.50
C TYR A 356 2.84 29.35 2.15
N GLY A 357 3.80 30.13 1.64
CA GLY A 357 4.03 31.51 2.09
C GLY A 357 2.81 32.42 1.89
N GLN A 358 2.13 32.33 0.73
CA GLN A 358 0.89 33.08 0.48
C GLN A 358 -0.25 32.66 1.42
N LYS A 359 -0.43 31.35 1.65
CA LYS A 359 -1.50 30.82 2.50
C LYS A 359 -1.29 31.07 4.00
N MET A 360 -0.05 31.10 4.48
CA MET A 360 0.25 31.56 5.85
C MET A 360 -0.15 33.03 6.07
N VAL A 361 0.10 33.89 5.08
CA VAL A 361 -0.33 35.30 5.15
C VAL A 361 -1.86 35.41 5.15
N GLU A 362 -2.55 34.61 4.32
CA GLU A 362 -4.01 34.55 4.33
C GLU A 362 -4.58 34.04 5.66
N GLU A 363 -4.02 32.99 6.25
CA GLU A 363 -4.42 32.47 7.57
C GLU A 363 -4.23 33.52 8.66
N TRP A 364 -3.11 34.23 8.67
CA TRP A 364 -2.84 35.29 9.64
C TRP A 364 -3.88 36.43 9.55
N ILE A 365 -4.32 36.78 8.34
CA ILE A 365 -5.32 37.83 8.10
C ILE A 365 -6.74 37.35 8.39
N THR A 366 -7.09 36.14 7.98
CA THR A 366 -8.47 35.63 8.00
C THR A 366 -8.80 34.80 9.24
N LYS A 367 -7.78 34.32 9.97
CA LYS A 367 -7.86 33.31 11.03
C LYS A 367 -8.52 32.00 10.59
N GLN A 368 -8.66 31.78 9.28
CA GLN A 368 -9.11 30.51 8.74
C GLN A 368 -7.92 29.58 8.59
N ARG A 369 -8.13 28.32 8.96
CA ARG A 369 -7.08 27.30 8.92
C ARG A 369 -6.58 27.09 7.49
N ASN A 370 -5.27 26.97 7.33
CA ASN A 370 -4.64 26.80 6.04
C ASN A 370 -5.22 25.56 5.28
N PRO A 371 -5.59 25.69 3.99
CA PRO A 371 -6.07 24.56 3.19
C PRO A 371 -5.10 23.38 3.11
N PHE A 372 -3.79 23.62 3.19
CA PHE A 372 -2.78 22.55 3.21
C PHE A 372 -2.96 21.62 4.42
N GLU A 373 -3.16 22.20 5.60
CA GLU A 373 -3.44 21.48 6.86
C GLU A 373 -4.75 20.69 6.81
N THR A 374 -5.77 21.26 6.16
CA THR A 374 -7.08 20.60 6.02
C THR A 374 -6.99 19.40 5.07
N ASN A 375 -6.28 19.57 3.95
CA ASN A 375 -6.07 18.51 2.95
C ASN A 375 -5.08 17.43 3.40
N ALA A 376 -4.24 17.73 4.39
CA ALA A 376 -3.38 16.77 5.09
C ALA A 376 -4.08 16.07 6.26
N GLY A 377 -5.31 16.46 6.61
CA GLY A 377 -6.06 15.82 7.69
C GLY A 377 -5.79 16.49 9.01
N ALA A 378 -6.35 17.68 9.16
CA ALA A 378 -6.17 18.58 10.31
C ALA A 378 -6.37 17.93 11.70
N SER A 379 -7.17 16.87 11.81
CA SER A 379 -7.40 16.11 13.05
C SER A 379 -6.37 15.01 13.30
N ASP A 380 -5.59 14.65 12.30
CA ASP A 380 -4.58 13.58 12.35
C ASP A 380 -3.23 14.10 12.83
N GLY A 381 -2.85 15.32 12.44
CA GLY A 381 -1.69 16.05 12.98
C GLY A 381 -1.84 16.53 14.44
N GLY A 382 -2.98 16.25 15.08
CA GLY A 382 -3.16 16.49 16.52
C GLY A 382 -3.64 17.88 16.94
N TYR A 383 -4.10 18.71 16.00
CA TYR A 383 -4.54 20.08 16.27
C TYR A 383 -6.05 20.18 16.62
N SER A 384 -6.69 19.09 17.05
CA SER A 384 -8.13 19.04 17.37
C SER A 384 -8.47 18.21 18.60
#